data_AF-A0A7C2YRH7-F1
#
_entry.id   AF-A0A7C2YRH7-F1
#
_cell.length_a   1.000
_cell.length_b   1.000
_cell.length_c   1.000
_cell.angle_alpha   90.00
_cell.angle_beta   90.00
_cell.angle_gamma   90.00
#
_symmetry.space_group_name_H-M   'P 1'
#
loop_
_entity.id
_entity.type
_entity.pdbx_description
1 polymer ?
#
loop_
_entity_poly.entity_id
_entity_poly.type
_entity_poly.pdbx_seq_one_letter_code
_entity_poly.pdbx_strand_id
1 'polypeptide(L)'
;MAKTGRVYGLWSVALWLLAAGLLIGTTPRTAEHFAHWRTLRAENAQLEQKLARLHAEERALEAELQRVQTDLGREALARQRGWLRKGEEPLRINRP
;
A
#
# COMPACT_ATOMS: atom_id res chain seq x y z
N MET A 1 51.01 45.86 -4.11
CA MET A 1 49.69 45.29 -3.73
C MET A 1 49.58 43.77 -3.92
N ALA A 2 50.68 42.99 -3.92
CA ALA A 2 50.64 41.55 -4.20
C ALA A 2 50.41 40.63 -2.97
N LYS A 3 50.63 41.13 -1.75
CA LYS A 3 50.53 40.32 -0.51
C LYS A 3 49.08 40.10 -0.05
N THR A 4 48.18 41.05 -0.30
CA THR A 4 46.77 41.00 0.11
C THR A 4 45.96 39.98 -0.70
N GLY A 5 46.24 39.82 -1.99
CA GLY A 5 45.57 38.82 -2.84
C GLY A 5 45.87 37.37 -2.46
N ARG A 6 47.07 37.10 -1.92
CA ARG A 6 47.49 35.75 -1.50
C ARG A 6 46.75 35.28 -0.24
N VAL A 7 46.50 36.20 0.70
CA VAL A 7 45.73 35.93 1.92
C VAL A 7 44.26 35.69 1.58
N TYR A 8 43.68 36.49 0.67
CA TYR A 8 42.32 36.28 0.18
C TYR A 8 42.15 34.95 -0.58
N GLY A 9 43.13 34.56 -1.40
CA GLY A 9 43.12 33.27 -2.09
C GLY A 9 43.13 32.09 -1.13
N LEU A 10 43.97 32.13 -0.09
CA LEU A 10 44.02 31.10 0.97
C LEU A 10 42.69 31.01 1.75
N TRP A 11 42.10 32.15 2.11
CA TRP A 11 40.81 32.19 2.77
C TRP A 11 39.68 31.66 1.89
N SER A 12 39.70 31.98 0.60
CA SER A 12 38.72 31.46 -0.37
C SER A 12 38.80 29.94 -0.49
N VAL A 13 40.02 29.37 -0.58
CA VAL A 13 40.21 27.92 -0.63
C VAL A 13 39.73 27.24 0.66
N ALA A 14 40.03 27.82 1.83
CA ALA A 14 39.53 27.30 3.11
C ALA A 14 38.00 27.29 3.18
N LEU A 15 37.34 28.34 2.69
CA LEU A 15 35.89 28.45 2.61
C LEU A 15 35.29 27.41 1.66
N TRP A 16 35.93 27.18 0.51
CA TRP A 16 35.53 26.15 -0.45
C TRP A 16 35.68 24.73 0.12
N LEU A 17 36.75 24.46 0.86
CA LEU A 17 36.93 23.17 1.54
C LEU A 17 35.88 22.94 2.63
N LEU A 18 35.52 23.98 3.38
CA LEU A 18 34.43 23.94 4.36
C LEU A 18 33.07 23.64 3.70
N ALA A 19 32.76 24.33 2.60
CA ALA A 19 31.54 24.10 1.83
C ALA A 19 31.48 22.67 1.24
N ALA A 20 32.59 22.18 0.69
CA ALA A 20 32.71 20.82 0.18
C ALA A 20 32.55 19.78 1.29
N GLY A 21 33.17 19.99 2.46
CA GLY A 21 33.03 19.11 3.63
C GLY A 21 31.59 19.04 4.13
N LEU A 22 30.87 20.16 4.17
CA LEU A 22 29.45 20.21 4.51
C LEU A 22 28.58 19.45 3.51
N LEU A 23 28.82 19.63 2.21
CA LEU A 23 28.12 18.89 1.16
C LEU A 23 28.34 17.37 1.27
N ILE A 24 29.59 16.94 1.46
CA ILE A 24 29.94 15.52 1.58
C ILE A 24 29.40 14.93 2.89
N GLY A 25 29.39 15.70 3.98
CA GLY A 25 28.87 15.23 5.27
C GLY A 25 27.34 15.13 5.32
N THR A 26 26.62 15.92 4.53
CA THR A 26 25.15 15.97 4.55
C THR A 26 24.48 15.11 3.49
N THR A 27 25.12 14.89 2.34
CA THR A 27 24.62 14.05 1.25
C THR A 27 24.32 12.58 1.59
N PRO A 28 25.14 11.84 2.35
CA PRO A 28 24.83 10.44 2.64
C PRO A 28 23.59 10.34 3.53
N ARG A 29 23.47 11.24 4.50
CA ARG A 29 22.33 11.26 5.41
C ARG A 29 21.04 11.61 4.68
N THR A 30 21.06 12.59 3.76
CA THR A 30 19.86 12.90 2.97
C THR A 30 19.51 11.78 2.00
N ALA A 31 20.48 11.11 1.38
CA ALA A 31 20.25 9.98 0.50
C ALA A 31 19.55 8.81 1.22
N GLU A 32 19.97 8.47 2.44
CA GLU A 32 19.31 7.46 3.28
C GLU A 32 17.86 7.83 3.61
N HIS A 33 17.59 9.10 3.96
CA HIS A 33 16.24 9.56 4.25
C HIS A 33 15.34 9.50 3.01
N PHE A 34 15.86 9.85 1.83
CA PHE A 34 15.13 9.73 0.57
C PHE A 34 14.86 8.27 0.21
N ALA A 35 15.84 7.38 0.41
CA ALA A 35 15.65 5.95 0.19
C ALA A 35 14.57 5.39 1.13
N HIS A 36 14.64 5.72 2.43
CA HIS A 36 13.67 5.27 3.42
C HIS A 36 12.26 5.82 3.16
N TRP A 37 12.16 7.09 2.77
CA TRP A 37 10.88 7.68 2.39
C TRP A 37 10.29 7.02 1.13
N ARG A 38 11.14 6.63 0.17
CA ARG A 38 10.71 5.92 -1.03
C ARG A 38 10.23 4.50 -0.70
N THR A 39 10.91 3.78 0.18
CA THR A 39 10.48 2.45 0.61
C THR A 39 9.16 2.53 1.36
N LEU A 40 9.02 3.47 2.31
CA LEU A 40 7.78 3.69 3.05
C LEU A 40 6.59 4.02 2.13
N ARG A 41 6.80 4.84 1.08
CA ARG A 41 5.74 5.10 0.09
C ARG A 41 5.34 3.86 -0.70
N ALA A 42 6.30 3.03 -1.08
CA ALA A 42 6.01 1.78 -1.79
C ALA A 42 5.24 0.80 -0.89
N GLU A 43 5.63 0.68 0.38
CA GLU A 43 4.94 -0.14 1.37
C GLU A 43 3.51 0.36 1.62
N ASN A 44 3.31 1.67 1.79
CA ASN A 44 1.97 2.25 1.92
C ASN A 44 1.10 1.97 0.70
N ALA A 45 1.61 2.15 -0.52
CA ALA A 45 0.85 1.84 -1.73
C ALA A 45 0.46 0.37 -1.81
N GLN A 46 1.33 -0.56 -1.39
CA GLN A 46 1.00 -1.98 -1.32
C GLN A 46 -0.06 -2.28 -0.25
N LEU A 47 0.00 -1.62 0.91
CA LEU A 47 -0.99 -1.78 1.98
C LEU A 47 -2.36 -1.24 1.55
N GLU A 48 -2.40 -0.08 0.89
CA GLU A 48 -3.62 0.50 0.33
C GLU A 48 -4.27 -0.45 -0.70
N GLN A 49 -3.48 -1.07 -1.57
CA GLN A 49 -3.99 -2.07 -2.53
C GLN A 49 -4.55 -3.31 -1.82
N LYS A 50 -3.89 -3.79 -0.76
CA LYS A 50 -4.38 -4.92 0.04
C LYS A 50 -5.69 -4.57 0.74
N LEU A 51 -5.81 -3.39 1.32
CA LEU A 51 -7.05 -2.91 1.94
C LEU A 51 -8.18 -2.80 0.92
N ALA A 52 -7.92 -2.21 -0.25
CA ALA A 52 -8.91 -2.11 -1.31
C ALA A 52 -9.41 -3.49 -1.77
N ARG A 53 -8.51 -4.48 -1.86
CA ARG A 53 -8.87 -5.86 -2.17
C ARG A 53 -9.72 -6.50 -1.07
N LEU A 54 -9.32 -6.36 0.19
CA LEU A 54 -10.08 -6.90 1.32
C LEU A 54 -11.50 -6.31 1.39
N HIS A 55 -11.66 -5.00 1.18
CA HIS A 55 -12.99 -4.38 1.12
C HIS A 55 -13.81 -4.81 -0.10
N ALA A 56 -13.17 -5.21 -1.20
CA ALA A 56 -13.89 -5.80 -2.33
C ALA A 56 -14.35 -7.23 -2.00
N GLU A 57 -13.50 -8.03 -1.35
CA GLU A 57 -13.83 -9.38 -0.89
C GLU A 57 -14.93 -9.36 0.18
N GLU A 58 -14.87 -8.44 1.14
CA GLU A 58 -15.90 -8.21 2.16
C GLU A 58 -17.26 -7.92 1.53
N ARG A 59 -17.33 -6.95 0.60
CA ARG A 59 -18.57 -6.62 -0.11
C ARG A 59 -19.10 -7.78 -0.95
N ALA A 60 -18.21 -8.57 -1.57
CA ALA A 60 -18.60 -9.76 -2.31
C ALA A 60 -19.21 -10.81 -1.39
N LEU A 61 -18.58 -11.06 -0.23
CA LEU A 61 -19.08 -11.99 0.78
C LEU A 61 -20.40 -11.52 1.41
N GLU A 62 -20.55 -10.22 1.67
CA GLU A 62 -21.82 -9.65 2.13
C GLU A 62 -22.93 -9.83 1.10
N ALA A 63 -22.64 -9.61 -0.18
CA ALA A 63 -23.60 -9.84 -1.25
C ALA A 63 -23.98 -11.33 -1.37
N GLU A 64 -23.02 -12.24 -1.21
CA GLU A 64 -23.28 -13.68 -1.14
C GLU A 64 -24.13 -14.05 0.07
N LEU A 65 -23.85 -13.49 1.26
CA LEU A 65 -24.63 -13.71 2.47
C LEU A 65 -26.07 -13.20 2.31
N GLN A 66 -26.27 -12.02 1.75
CA GLN A 66 -27.60 -11.48 1.46
C GLN A 66 -28.35 -12.36 0.45
N ARG A 67 -27.66 -12.84 -0.59
CA ARG A 67 -28.24 -13.77 -1.55
C ARG A 67 -28.71 -15.04 -0.85
N VAL A 68 -27.87 -15.65 -0.02
CA VAL A 68 -28.17 -16.89 0.71
C VAL A 68 -29.16 -16.69 1.88
N GLN A 69 -29.46 -15.46 2.30
CA GLN A 69 -30.55 -15.22 3.26
C GLN A 69 -31.93 -15.39 2.63
N THR A 70 -32.06 -15.18 1.32
CA THR A 70 -33.33 -15.41 0.61
C THR A 70 -33.55 -16.89 0.33
N ASP A 71 -34.80 -17.37 0.37
CA ASP A 71 -35.13 -18.77 0.06
C ASP A 71 -34.67 -19.18 -1.35
N LEU A 72 -34.92 -18.31 -2.34
CA LEU A 72 -34.48 -18.51 -3.71
C LEU A 72 -32.95 -18.59 -3.84
N GLY A 73 -32.21 -17.81 -3.05
CA GLY A 73 -30.75 -17.85 -3.05
C GLY A 73 -30.19 -19.07 -2.32
N ARG A 74 -30.83 -19.55 -1.25
CA ARG A 74 -30.49 -20.86 -0.63
C ARG A 74 -30.69 -22.01 -1.60
N GLU A 75 -31.80 -22.01 -2.32
CA GLU A 75 -32.07 -23.03 -3.34
C GLU A 75 -31.07 -22.97 -4.49
N ALA A 76 -30.76 -21.77 -4.99
CA ALA A 76 -29.76 -21.60 -6.05
C ALA A 76 -28.38 -22.10 -5.61
N LEU A 77 -27.98 -21.78 -4.37
CA LEU A 77 -26.72 -22.26 -3.80
C LEU A 77 -26.72 -23.78 -3.61
N ALA A 78 -27.81 -24.35 -3.08
CA ALA A 78 -27.96 -25.79 -2.90
C ALA A 78 -27.90 -26.54 -4.24
N ARG A 79 -28.52 -26.00 -5.31
CA ARG A 79 -28.39 -26.54 -6.67
C ARG A 79 -26.96 -26.42 -7.21
N GLN A 80 -26.29 -25.28 -6.99
CA GLN A 80 -24.91 -25.06 -7.45
C GLN A 80 -23.89 -25.96 -6.71
N ARG A 81 -24.14 -26.28 -5.43
CA ARG A 81 -23.37 -27.25 -4.63
C ARG A 81 -23.73 -28.71 -4.91
N GLY A 82 -24.74 -28.97 -5.75
CA GLY A 82 -25.21 -30.31 -6.09
C GLY A 82 -26.05 -31.00 -5.00
N TRP A 83 -26.49 -30.28 -3.98
CA TRP A 83 -27.36 -30.78 -2.91
C TRP A 83 -28.82 -30.90 -3.33
N LEU A 84 -29.23 -30.19 -4.39
CA LEU A 84 -30.56 -30.30 -5.01
C LEU A 84 -30.40 -30.52 -6.52
N ARG A 85 -31.09 -31.52 -7.09
CA ARG A 85 -31.11 -31.72 -8.54
C ARG A 85 -32.09 -30.76 -9.22
N LYS A 86 -31.86 -30.52 -10.51
CA LYS A 86 -32.71 -29.63 -11.34
C LYS A 86 -34.10 -30.28 -11.48
N GLY A 87 -35.09 -29.75 -10.76
CA GLY A 87 -36.48 -30.23 -10.78
C GLY A 87 -36.98 -30.88 -9.50
N GLU A 88 -36.16 -31.02 -8.46
CA GLU A 88 -36.61 -31.48 -7.13
C GLU A 88 -37.27 -30.32 -6.34
N GLU A 89 -38.38 -30.63 -5.66
CA GLU A 89 -39.09 -29.66 -4.79
C GLU A 89 -38.18 -29.17 -3.66
N PRO A 90 -38.20 -27.87 -3.34
CA PRO A 90 -37.29 -27.30 -2.36
C PRO A 90 -37.57 -27.84 -0.95
N LEU A 91 -36.49 -28.05 -0.19
CA LEU A 91 -36.53 -28.39 1.24
C LEU A 91 -37.28 -27.30 2.01
N ARG A 92 -38.59 -27.52 2.20
CA ARG A 92 -39.42 -26.72 3.12
C ARG A 92 -39.00 -27.05 4.55
N ILE A 93 -38.00 -26.33 5.04
CA ILE A 93 -37.69 -26.34 6.48
C ILE A 93 -38.84 -25.58 7.14
N ASN A 94 -39.84 -26.32 7.60
CA ASN A 94 -40.94 -25.79 8.40
C ASN A 94 -40.31 -25.29 9.72
N ARG A 95 -40.06 -23.99 9.83
CA ARG A 95 -39.72 -23.39 11.12
C ARG A 95 -41.03 -23.23 11.92
N PRO A 96 -41.07 -23.69 13.18
CA PRO A 96 -42.22 -23.47 14.06
C PRO A 96 -42.43 -21.98 14.35
#